data_AF-A0A967BXA0-F1
#
_entry.id   AF-A0A967BXA0-F1
#
_cell.length_a   1.000
_cell.length_b   1.000
_cell.length_c   1.000
_cell.angle_alpha   90.00
_cell.angle_beta   90.00
_cell.angle_gamma   90.00
#
_symmetry.space_group_name_H-M   'P 1'
#
loop_
_entity.id
_entity.type
_entity.pdbx_description
1 polymer ?
#
loop_
_entity_poly.entity_id
_entity_poly.type
_entity_poly.pdbx_seq_one_letter_code
_entity_poly.pdbx_strand_id
1 'polypeptide(L)'
;MCGICGFNWNDQELAKRMAGQLAHRGPDQEGVYAGEGMTLAHRRLSIIDLSENGRQPMFNEEKTISLVVNGEIYNFRELRADLEERGHRFTSNSDSEVILHGYEEWGLDSISRLRGMFAYALYDERERTGKLLLVRDRIGIKPLYYYYKDGRLLFASEIKAILQDPQVERRLNRQALYDYLGFEFVPAPETMFQDIYKLPAGHHLVFQDQQLRVQQYWDLKFHPGRLQLTFAEAVERQKELLDEAVKSHLVSDVPLGVFLSGGLDSSCIVALMRRHITGPLKTFTIGYRDKTFSELEYAEIVARHCETEHQVLMIDDLKQEYVEKTLWHLDEPMTDLSTVPLYLLCKQAREQVTVCLSGEGADESYAGYDRFKASRLNNWFRLMPGPLRKEVIGRLVAMLPDQAQKKGTVNMLKRFVEGANLDPAGAHLRWQYFLTNSLAKHLFSGNFAQHIAQDPFRRVREYSARCDAGNDRVNREIYLDMRFMMPDSVLMKVDRMSMASALEIRVPLLDHVLVEFIASLPGDWKLKGMTTKYVFREALKGLLPDSVVHRGKQGYSLPVKHLLRGELKRYMVTLLNDSAVIRENMDIRYVNRLIEEHCSMKQNHNHVLWALMNVAIWHNRFFN
;
A
#
# COMPACT_ATOMS: atom_id res chain seq x y z
N MET A 1 11.97 10.22 4.33
CA MET A 1 10.50 10.26 4.14
C MET A 1 9.82 11.33 4.97
N CYS A 2 8.96 12.13 4.36
CA CYS A 2 8.51 13.41 4.91
C CYS A 2 6.99 13.46 5.11
N GLY A 3 6.51 14.57 5.67
CA GLY A 3 5.11 14.96 5.64
C GLY A 3 4.95 16.24 4.85
N ILE A 4 4.02 16.28 3.90
CA ILE A 4 3.65 17.49 3.17
C ILE A 4 2.20 17.84 3.41
N CYS A 5 1.90 19.13 3.49
CA CYS A 5 0.53 19.65 3.50
C CYS A 5 0.48 21.08 2.95
N GLY A 6 -0.71 21.53 2.58
CA GLY A 6 -0.91 22.88 2.09
C GLY A 6 -2.34 23.12 1.62
N PHE A 7 -2.60 24.36 1.21
CA PHE A 7 -3.93 24.83 0.82
C PHE A 7 -3.90 26.18 0.10
N ASN A 8 -4.96 26.52 -0.63
CA ASN A 8 -5.05 27.65 -1.56
C ASN A 8 -5.42 29.01 -0.91
N TRP A 9 -4.98 29.27 0.31
CA TRP A 9 -5.10 30.58 0.96
C TRP A 9 -3.92 30.82 1.91
N ASN A 10 -3.81 32.02 2.47
CA ASN A 10 -2.78 32.35 3.46
C ASN A 10 -3.28 32.06 4.89
N ASP A 11 -2.68 31.08 5.57
CA ASP A 11 -2.90 30.85 7.00
C ASP A 11 -1.72 30.08 7.62
N GLN A 12 -0.71 30.80 8.09
CA GLN A 12 0.47 30.18 8.67
C GLN A 12 0.17 29.31 9.91
N GLU A 13 -0.84 29.67 10.71
CA GLU A 13 -1.16 28.95 11.95
C GLU A 13 -1.89 27.63 11.68
N LEU A 14 -2.82 27.61 10.70
CA LEU A 14 -3.39 26.35 10.24
C LEU A 14 -2.29 25.43 9.68
N ALA A 15 -1.39 25.96 8.86
CA ALA A 15 -0.30 25.16 8.30
C ALA A 15 0.60 24.53 9.36
N LYS A 16 0.93 25.27 10.42
CA LYS A 16 1.66 24.72 11.59
C LYS A 16 0.87 23.60 12.29
N ARG A 17 -0.45 23.75 12.48
CA ARG A 17 -1.28 22.68 13.06
C ARG A 17 -1.31 21.44 12.17
N MET A 18 -1.50 21.61 10.86
CA MET A 18 -1.48 20.53 9.88
C MET A 18 -0.12 19.81 9.88
N ALA A 19 0.98 20.56 9.80
CA ALA A 19 2.34 20.01 9.83
C ALA A 19 2.65 19.32 11.17
N GLY A 20 2.14 19.84 12.29
CA GLY A 20 2.28 19.22 13.60
C GLY A 20 1.71 17.79 13.66
N GLN A 21 0.60 17.52 12.95
CA GLN A 21 0.03 16.17 12.83
C GLN A 21 0.89 15.19 12.01
N LEU A 22 1.89 15.70 11.28
CA LEU A 22 2.82 14.95 10.43
C LEU A 22 4.22 14.81 11.04
N ALA A 23 4.43 15.29 12.27
CA ALA A 23 5.74 15.33 12.92
C ALA A 23 6.39 13.95 13.09
N HIS A 24 5.60 12.88 13.25
CA HIS A 24 6.10 11.50 13.32
C HIS A 24 6.74 11.05 12.01
N ARG A 25 6.31 11.60 10.87
CA ARG A 25 6.90 11.27 9.56
C ARG A 25 8.27 11.94 9.41
N GLY A 26 8.33 13.22 9.75
CA GLY A 26 9.53 14.05 9.63
C GLY A 26 9.87 14.76 10.94
N PRO A 27 10.67 14.13 11.81
CA PRO A 27 11.03 14.70 13.10
C PRO A 27 12.20 15.69 13.04
N ASP A 28 12.98 15.73 11.95
CA ASP A 28 14.29 16.40 11.93
C ASP A 28 14.18 17.90 11.65
N GLN A 29 13.33 18.31 10.71
CA GLN A 29 13.12 19.71 10.37
C GLN A 29 11.65 20.01 10.05
N GLU A 30 11.29 21.28 10.11
CA GLU A 30 9.99 21.79 9.67
C GLU A 30 10.15 23.05 8.82
N GLY A 31 9.17 23.31 7.95
CA GLY A 31 9.12 24.53 7.17
C GLY A 31 7.70 24.89 6.77
N VAL A 32 7.44 26.20 6.66
CA VAL A 32 6.15 26.76 6.24
C VAL A 32 6.43 27.92 5.29
N TYR A 33 5.73 27.93 4.17
CA TYR A 33 5.60 29.04 3.24
C TYR A 33 4.15 29.50 3.24
N ALA A 34 3.89 30.78 3.49
CA ALA A 34 2.55 31.37 3.45
C ALA A 34 2.57 32.59 2.54
N GLY A 35 2.27 32.38 1.26
CA GLY A 35 2.24 33.39 0.20
C GLY A 35 0.84 33.94 -0.07
N GLU A 36 0.70 34.75 -1.12
CA GLU A 36 -0.60 35.21 -1.59
C GLU A 36 -1.33 34.08 -2.33
N GLY A 37 -2.44 33.60 -1.76
CA GLY A 37 -3.26 32.54 -2.37
C GLY A 37 -2.75 31.11 -2.20
N MET A 38 -1.62 30.88 -1.51
CA MET A 38 -1.10 29.54 -1.24
C MET A 38 -0.33 29.46 0.08
N THR A 39 -0.53 28.38 0.81
CA THR A 39 0.29 28.00 1.96
C THR A 39 0.79 26.57 1.78
N LEU A 40 2.08 26.34 1.96
CA LEU A 40 2.73 25.04 1.91
C LEU A 40 3.47 24.80 3.23
N ALA A 41 3.45 23.57 3.73
CA ALA A 41 4.21 23.17 4.89
C ALA A 41 4.81 21.77 4.75
N HIS A 42 5.92 21.56 5.45
CA HIS A 42 6.74 20.36 5.36
C HIS A 42 7.26 19.93 6.73
N ARG A 43 7.33 18.62 6.91
CA ARG A 43 8.03 17.92 8.01
C ARG A 43 9.05 16.98 7.41
N ARG A 44 10.33 17.18 7.71
CA ARG A 44 11.44 16.47 7.07
C ARG A 44 11.98 15.33 7.91
N LEU A 45 12.20 14.19 7.27
CA LEU A 45 13.18 13.19 7.71
C LEU A 45 14.37 13.31 6.76
N SER A 46 15.51 13.73 7.27
CA SER A 46 16.70 14.03 6.47
C SER A 46 17.43 12.73 6.12
N ILE A 47 17.47 12.39 4.83
CA ILE A 47 18.11 11.16 4.31
C ILE A 47 19.20 11.50 3.29
N ILE A 48 18.90 12.38 2.34
CA ILE A 48 19.85 12.94 1.37
C ILE A 48 19.99 14.44 1.65
N ASP A 49 21.23 14.92 1.65
CA ASP A 49 21.63 16.29 1.97
C ASP A 49 21.20 16.71 3.38
N LEU A 50 21.93 16.29 4.40
CA LEU A 50 21.61 16.58 5.80
C LEU A 50 21.79 18.07 6.20
N SER A 51 22.16 18.92 5.26
CA SER A 51 22.33 20.36 5.49
C SER A 51 20.99 21.12 5.53
N GLU A 52 21.06 22.40 5.90
CA GLU A 52 19.93 23.32 5.81
C GLU A 52 19.47 23.58 4.36
N ASN A 53 20.33 23.35 3.36
CA ASN A 53 19.96 23.57 1.95
C ASN A 53 18.94 22.54 1.45
N GLY A 54 18.85 21.37 2.08
CA GLY A 54 17.81 20.37 1.79
C GLY A 54 16.46 20.65 2.46
N ARG A 55 16.32 21.75 3.21
CA ARG A 55 15.08 22.12 3.89
C ARG A 55 13.99 22.48 2.88
N GLN A 56 12.74 22.17 3.22
CA GLN A 56 11.58 22.46 2.39
C GLN A 56 10.53 23.28 3.18
N PRO A 57 9.70 24.12 2.55
CA PRO A 57 9.55 24.34 1.10
C PRO A 57 10.83 24.84 0.41
N MET A 58 11.16 24.23 -0.72
CA MET A 58 12.25 24.63 -1.61
C MET A 58 11.75 25.67 -2.59
N PHE A 59 12.65 26.52 -3.08
CA PHE A 59 12.32 27.58 -4.02
C PHE A 59 13.29 27.58 -5.19
N ASN A 60 12.82 28.00 -6.36
CA ASN A 60 13.73 28.37 -7.45
C ASN A 60 14.49 29.68 -7.10
N GLU A 61 15.44 30.08 -7.94
CA GLU A 61 16.34 31.21 -7.73
C GLU A 61 15.59 32.53 -7.50
N GLU A 62 14.51 32.76 -8.25
CA GLU A 62 13.66 33.96 -8.14
C GLU A 62 12.58 33.84 -7.05
N LYS A 63 12.46 32.67 -6.39
CA LYS A 63 11.40 32.35 -5.42
C LYS A 63 9.98 32.50 -5.97
N THR A 64 9.82 32.29 -7.27
CA THR A 64 8.51 32.28 -7.96
C THR A 64 7.88 30.90 -8.05
N ILE A 65 8.67 29.85 -7.78
CA ILE A 65 8.19 28.47 -7.71
C ILE A 65 8.56 27.93 -6.35
N SER A 66 7.61 27.26 -5.69
CA SER A 66 7.81 26.62 -4.40
C SER A 66 7.45 25.14 -4.45
N LEU A 67 8.22 24.30 -3.74
CA LEU A 67 8.10 22.84 -3.79
C LEU A 67 8.15 22.23 -2.38
N VAL A 68 7.24 21.30 -2.11
CA VAL A 68 7.31 20.37 -0.98
C VAL A 68 7.19 18.93 -1.48
N VAL A 69 8.06 18.05 -1.00
CA VAL A 69 8.23 16.67 -1.46
C VAL A 69 8.21 15.72 -0.28
N ASN A 70 7.46 14.65 -0.46
CA ASN A 70 7.51 13.44 0.34
C ASN A 70 7.92 12.28 -0.56
N GLY A 71 9.21 11.96 -0.63
CA GLY A 71 9.71 10.96 -1.57
C GLY A 71 11.21 10.91 -1.71
N GLU A 72 11.64 10.14 -2.71
CA GLU A 72 13.02 9.96 -3.17
C GLU A 72 13.02 9.86 -4.70
N ILE A 73 13.88 10.63 -5.36
CA ILE A 73 14.13 10.59 -6.81
C ILE A 73 15.46 9.87 -7.08
N TYR A 74 15.40 8.58 -7.41
CA TYR A 74 16.57 7.71 -7.54
C TYR A 74 17.50 8.10 -8.71
N ASN A 75 16.97 8.69 -9.78
CA ASN A 75 17.74 9.16 -10.93
C ASN A 75 18.14 10.65 -10.86
N PHE A 76 18.06 11.30 -9.69
CA PHE A 76 18.33 12.73 -9.57
C PHE A 76 19.73 13.13 -10.05
N ARG A 77 20.76 12.29 -9.90
CA ARG A 77 22.12 12.62 -10.37
C ARG A 77 22.19 12.75 -11.89
N GLU A 78 21.47 11.88 -12.61
CA GLU A 78 21.38 11.93 -14.07
C GLU A 78 20.59 13.15 -14.53
N LEU A 79 19.46 13.42 -13.89
CA LEU A 79 18.62 14.58 -14.20
C LEU A 79 19.34 15.90 -13.89
N ARG A 80 20.07 15.96 -12.77
CA ARG A 80 20.87 17.12 -12.39
C ARG A 80 21.93 17.43 -13.44
N ALA A 81 22.66 16.43 -13.94
CA ALA A 81 23.66 16.65 -14.97
C ALA A 81 23.05 17.23 -16.26
N ASP A 82 21.93 16.67 -16.75
CA ASP A 82 21.20 17.19 -17.92
C ASP A 82 20.70 18.63 -17.70
N LEU A 83 20.21 18.95 -16.50
CA LEU A 83 19.74 20.31 -16.15
C LEU A 83 20.89 21.31 -16.00
N GLU A 84 22.02 20.91 -15.42
CA GLU A 84 23.23 21.75 -15.32
C GLU A 84 23.81 22.06 -16.72
N GLU A 85 23.80 21.09 -17.65
CA GLU A 85 24.18 21.31 -19.05
C GLU A 85 23.26 22.31 -19.78
N ARG A 86 22.00 22.40 -19.35
CA ARG A 86 21.01 23.37 -19.86
C ARG A 86 21.08 24.73 -19.17
N GLY A 87 21.90 24.87 -18.13
CA GLY A 87 22.19 26.14 -17.46
C GLY A 87 21.48 26.35 -16.11
N HIS A 88 20.77 25.36 -15.59
CA HIS A 88 20.17 25.43 -14.25
C HIS A 88 21.23 25.41 -13.14
N ARG A 89 20.97 26.09 -12.02
CA ARG A 89 21.91 26.21 -10.90
C ARG A 89 21.32 25.69 -9.59
N PHE A 90 21.75 24.49 -9.23
CA PHE A 90 21.35 23.86 -7.98
C PHE A 90 22.01 24.51 -6.76
N THR A 91 21.23 24.67 -5.70
CA THR A 91 21.62 25.26 -4.41
C THR A 91 21.73 24.23 -3.29
N SER A 92 21.15 23.05 -3.48
CA SER A 92 21.19 21.91 -2.56
C SER A 92 21.83 20.68 -3.24
N ASN A 93 22.11 19.65 -2.44
CA ASN A 93 22.42 18.30 -2.94
C ASN A 93 21.23 17.34 -2.79
N SER A 94 20.06 17.87 -2.43
CA SER A 94 18.85 17.07 -2.29
C SER A 94 18.40 16.56 -3.64
N ASP A 95 17.92 15.32 -3.64
CA ASP A 95 17.24 14.69 -4.77
C ASP A 95 15.96 15.44 -5.18
N SER A 96 15.35 16.21 -4.29
CA SER A 96 14.09 16.91 -4.54
C SER A 96 14.24 18.12 -5.47
N GLU A 97 15.42 18.76 -5.52
CA GLU A 97 15.63 20.01 -6.28
C GLU A 97 15.53 19.79 -7.80
N VAL A 98 15.80 18.58 -8.31
CA VAL A 98 15.63 18.29 -9.75
C VAL A 98 14.17 18.38 -10.20
N ILE A 99 13.20 18.32 -9.27
CA ILE A 99 11.78 18.52 -9.58
C ILE A 99 11.50 19.99 -9.90
N LEU A 100 12.10 20.93 -9.15
CA LEU A 100 11.97 22.37 -9.41
C LEU A 100 12.48 22.71 -10.79
N HIS A 101 13.76 22.45 -11.03
CA HIS A 101 14.40 22.77 -12.31
C HIS A 101 13.86 21.94 -13.47
N GLY A 102 13.48 20.68 -13.24
CA GLY A 102 12.82 19.87 -14.24
C GLY A 102 11.48 20.45 -14.68
N TYR A 103 10.69 21.00 -13.75
CA TYR A 103 9.45 21.70 -14.08
C TYR A 103 9.69 23.03 -14.80
N GLU A 104 10.75 23.76 -14.47
CA GLU A 104 11.13 24.97 -15.20
C GLU A 104 11.47 24.70 -16.68
N GLU A 105 12.23 23.63 -16.93
CA GLU A 105 12.69 23.27 -18.27
C GLU A 105 11.62 22.54 -19.10
N TRP A 106 10.92 21.57 -18.51
CA TRP A 106 10.02 20.66 -19.22
C TRP A 106 8.54 20.79 -18.84
N GLY A 107 8.19 21.69 -17.92
CA GLY A 107 6.81 21.83 -17.43
C GLY A 107 6.27 20.52 -16.86
N LEU A 108 5.04 20.14 -17.25
CA LEU A 108 4.41 18.89 -16.80
C LEU A 108 5.09 17.62 -17.33
N ASP A 109 5.84 17.70 -18.43
CA ASP A 109 6.52 16.54 -19.00
C ASP A 109 7.68 16.05 -18.12
N SER A 110 8.16 16.92 -17.20
CA SER A 110 9.15 16.57 -16.18
C SER A 110 8.75 15.37 -15.33
N ILE A 111 7.45 15.21 -15.03
CA ILE A 111 6.90 14.12 -14.21
C ILE A 111 7.30 12.75 -14.78
N SER A 112 7.26 12.62 -16.11
CA SER A 112 7.57 11.36 -16.80
C SER A 112 9.04 10.97 -16.71
N ARG A 113 9.94 11.91 -16.42
CA ARG A 113 11.39 11.69 -16.31
C ARG A 113 11.83 11.25 -14.91
N LEU A 114 10.99 11.45 -13.91
CA LEU A 114 11.29 11.08 -12.52
C LEU A 114 11.23 9.56 -12.35
N ARG A 115 12.32 8.96 -11.84
CA ARG A 115 12.35 7.58 -11.34
C ARG A 115 12.44 7.62 -9.83
N GLY A 116 11.37 7.22 -9.15
CA GLY A 116 11.32 7.38 -7.70
C GLY A 116 10.00 6.96 -7.08
N MET A 117 9.94 7.13 -5.77
CA MET A 117 8.72 7.08 -4.98
C MET A 117 8.46 8.49 -4.45
N PHE A 118 7.34 9.12 -4.80
CA PHE A 118 7.13 10.53 -4.46
C PHE A 118 5.67 10.92 -4.43
N ALA A 119 5.37 11.82 -3.50
CA ALA A 119 4.23 12.70 -3.55
C ALA A 119 4.76 14.12 -3.36
N TYR A 120 4.41 15.05 -4.25
CA TYR A 120 4.86 16.44 -4.11
C TYR A 120 3.77 17.44 -4.45
N ALA A 121 3.93 18.64 -3.92
CA ALA A 121 3.17 19.82 -4.28
C ALA A 121 4.13 20.90 -4.77
N LEU A 122 3.88 21.41 -5.97
CA LEU A 122 4.61 22.51 -6.60
C LEU A 122 3.64 23.64 -6.86
N TYR A 123 3.96 24.84 -6.41
CA TYR A 123 3.18 26.04 -6.68
C TYR A 123 4.00 27.01 -7.54
N ASP A 124 3.46 27.37 -8.70
CA ASP A 124 4.05 28.30 -9.66
C ASP A 124 3.29 29.63 -9.64
N GLU A 125 3.95 30.68 -9.17
CA GLU A 125 3.41 32.04 -9.04
C GLU A 125 3.62 32.89 -10.29
N ARG A 126 4.34 32.39 -11.29
CA ARG A 126 4.62 33.14 -12.53
C ARG A 126 3.35 33.31 -13.37
N GLU A 127 2.39 32.40 -13.22
CA GLU A 127 1.07 32.52 -13.83
C GLU A 127 0.18 33.46 -13.00
N ARG A 128 -0.58 34.35 -13.66
CA ARG A 128 -1.34 35.45 -13.00
C ARG A 128 -2.26 35.00 -11.86
N THR A 129 -2.78 33.77 -11.90
CA THR A 129 -3.71 33.24 -10.90
C THR A 129 -3.10 32.18 -9.99
N GLY A 130 -1.78 31.92 -10.14
CA GLY A 130 -1.08 30.85 -9.45
C GLY A 130 -1.51 29.46 -9.93
N LYS A 131 -0.58 28.53 -9.99
CA LYS A 131 -0.85 27.15 -10.41
C LYS A 131 -0.29 26.17 -9.40
N LEU A 132 -1.18 25.42 -8.76
CA LEU A 132 -0.81 24.32 -7.88
C LEU A 132 -0.83 23.01 -8.65
N LEU A 133 0.29 22.29 -8.60
CA LEU A 133 0.45 20.95 -9.12
C LEU A 133 0.70 19.99 -7.96
N LEU A 134 -0.20 19.02 -7.79
CA LEU A 134 0.00 17.88 -6.89
C LEU A 134 0.31 16.63 -7.72
N VAL A 135 1.34 15.88 -7.38
CA VAL A 135 1.72 14.67 -8.13
C VAL A 135 1.92 13.51 -7.19
N ARG A 136 1.42 12.34 -7.56
CA ARG A 136 1.67 11.06 -6.88
C ARG A 136 2.39 10.11 -7.83
N ASP A 137 3.37 9.37 -7.32
CA ASP A 137 4.18 8.45 -8.12
C ASP A 137 3.35 7.36 -8.82
N ARG A 138 3.98 6.71 -9.80
CA ARG A 138 3.38 5.74 -10.73
C ARG A 138 2.61 4.64 -10.02
N ILE A 139 3.21 4.05 -8.98
CA ILE A 139 2.66 2.90 -8.26
C ILE A 139 1.83 3.36 -7.06
N GLY A 140 1.97 4.62 -6.62
CA GLY A 140 1.29 5.17 -5.45
C GLY A 140 1.97 4.79 -4.14
N ILE A 141 3.29 4.61 -4.14
CA ILE A 141 4.11 4.29 -2.97
C ILE A 141 3.95 5.37 -1.91
N LYS A 142 3.95 6.64 -2.33
CA LYS A 142 3.76 7.75 -1.41
C LYS A 142 2.31 8.21 -1.38
N PRO A 143 1.76 8.48 -0.19
CA PRO A 143 0.38 8.89 -0.02
C PRO A 143 0.20 10.37 -0.33
N LEU A 144 -0.94 10.72 -0.95
CA LEU A 144 -1.37 12.09 -1.13
C LEU A 144 -2.90 12.15 -1.14
N TYR A 145 -3.46 12.97 -0.26
CA TYR A 145 -4.90 13.17 -0.08
C TYR A 145 -5.24 14.63 -0.33
N TYR A 146 -6.46 14.89 -0.80
CA TYR A 146 -6.95 16.24 -0.98
C TYR A 146 -8.43 16.36 -0.60
N TYR A 147 -8.81 17.55 -0.17
CA TYR A 147 -10.19 17.98 0.06
C TYR A 147 -10.49 19.12 -0.90
N TYR A 148 -11.64 19.07 -1.57
CA TYR A 148 -12.08 20.18 -2.41
C TYR A 148 -13.59 20.41 -2.29
N LYS A 149 -13.97 21.57 -1.76
CA LYS A 149 -15.36 22.00 -1.64
C LYS A 149 -15.44 23.51 -1.57
N ASP A 150 -16.40 24.10 -2.28
CA ASP A 150 -16.67 25.54 -2.28
C ASP A 150 -15.40 26.40 -2.54
N GLY A 151 -14.54 25.96 -3.46
CA GLY A 151 -13.29 26.65 -3.82
C GLY A 151 -12.15 26.52 -2.80
N ARG A 152 -12.35 25.77 -1.70
CA ARG A 152 -11.31 25.47 -0.71
C ARG A 152 -10.61 24.17 -1.06
N LEU A 153 -9.34 24.24 -1.42
CA LEU A 153 -8.49 23.08 -1.67
C LEU A 153 -7.49 22.93 -0.53
N LEU A 154 -7.50 21.77 0.13
CA LEU A 154 -6.45 21.34 1.05
C LEU A 154 -5.83 20.04 0.54
N PHE A 155 -4.56 19.82 0.84
CA PHE A 155 -3.91 18.53 0.61
C PHE A 155 -2.97 18.17 1.77
N ALA A 156 -2.73 16.87 1.93
CA ALA A 156 -1.73 16.37 2.86
C ALA A 156 -1.29 14.94 2.56
N SER A 157 -0.16 14.53 3.13
CA SER A 157 0.27 13.12 3.15
C SER A 157 -0.68 12.23 3.98
N GLU A 158 -1.38 12.79 4.97
CA GLU A 158 -2.27 12.08 5.92
C GLU A 158 -3.55 12.88 6.17
N ILE A 159 -4.69 12.20 6.22
CA ILE A 159 -6.02 12.83 6.31
C ILE A 159 -6.14 13.63 7.61
N LYS A 160 -5.55 13.15 8.71
CA LYS A 160 -5.60 13.85 10.00
C LYS A 160 -4.98 15.25 10.00
N ALA A 161 -4.10 15.55 9.03
CA ALA A 161 -3.64 16.91 8.80
C ALA A 161 -4.74 17.77 8.13
N ILE A 162 -5.46 17.27 7.13
CA ILE A 162 -6.62 17.95 6.52
C ILE A 162 -7.69 18.26 7.58
N LEU A 163 -7.94 17.32 8.50
CA LEU A 163 -8.92 17.47 9.58
C LEU A 163 -8.55 18.52 10.66
N GLN A 164 -7.41 19.19 10.54
CA GLN A 164 -7.06 20.33 11.40
C GLN A 164 -7.73 21.64 10.98
N ASP A 165 -8.27 21.72 9.77
CA ASP A 165 -9.13 22.83 9.37
C ASP A 165 -10.55 22.59 9.94
N PRO A 166 -11.03 23.46 10.85
CA PRO A 166 -12.36 23.31 11.45
C PRO A 166 -13.51 23.42 10.44
N GLN A 167 -13.27 23.92 9.22
CA GLN A 167 -14.28 23.98 8.15
C GLN A 167 -14.45 22.65 7.42
N VAL A 168 -13.55 21.68 7.63
CA VAL A 168 -13.69 20.33 7.06
C VAL A 168 -14.64 19.52 7.94
N GLU A 169 -15.86 19.33 7.44
CA GLU A 169 -16.89 18.56 8.14
C GLU A 169 -16.52 17.07 8.20
N ARG A 170 -16.50 16.51 9.41
CA ARG A 170 -16.21 15.07 9.60
C ARG A 170 -17.48 14.27 9.37
N ARG A 171 -17.67 13.80 8.14
CA ARG A 171 -18.81 12.93 7.76
C ARG A 171 -18.34 11.57 7.27
N LEU A 172 -19.02 10.51 7.70
CA LEU A 172 -18.75 9.16 7.26
C LEU A 172 -19.18 8.97 5.79
N ASN A 173 -18.26 8.52 4.95
CA ASN A 173 -18.59 8.01 3.62
C ASN A 173 -19.14 6.57 3.75
N ARG A 174 -20.47 6.43 3.67
CA ARG A 174 -21.14 5.12 3.81
C ARG A 174 -20.79 4.15 2.69
N GLN A 175 -20.52 4.64 1.48
CA GLN A 175 -20.08 3.79 0.37
C GLN A 175 -18.68 3.22 0.65
N ALA A 176 -17.76 4.06 1.14
CA ALA A 176 -16.43 3.60 1.53
C ALA A 176 -16.48 2.57 2.67
N LEU A 177 -17.38 2.73 3.65
CA LEU A 177 -17.60 1.72 4.70
C LEU A 177 -18.08 0.38 4.12
N TYR A 178 -18.99 0.40 3.14
CA TYR A 178 -19.44 -0.80 2.45
C TYR A 178 -18.29 -1.49 1.69
N ASP A 179 -17.53 -0.73 0.91
CA ASP A 179 -16.41 -1.24 0.13
C ASP A 179 -15.31 -1.82 1.04
N TYR A 180 -15.00 -1.14 2.15
CA TYR A 180 -14.05 -1.60 3.17
C TYR A 180 -14.46 -2.93 3.81
N LEU A 181 -15.73 -3.11 4.19
CA LEU A 181 -16.16 -4.37 4.81
C LEU A 181 -16.02 -5.56 3.84
N GLY A 182 -16.03 -5.29 2.53
CA GLY A 182 -15.79 -6.25 1.48
C GLY A 182 -14.32 -6.53 1.20
N PHE A 183 -13.56 -5.49 0.83
CA PHE A 183 -12.18 -5.60 0.39
C PHE A 183 -11.15 -5.51 1.51
N GLU A 184 -11.57 -5.18 2.73
CA GLU A 184 -10.70 -5.01 3.89
C GLU A 184 -9.77 -3.76 3.83
N PHE A 185 -9.98 -2.89 2.85
CA PHE A 185 -9.40 -1.55 2.67
C PHE A 185 -10.36 -0.66 1.85
N VAL A 186 -10.14 0.67 1.81
CA VAL A 186 -10.94 1.61 0.99
C VAL A 186 -10.20 1.95 -0.31
N PRO A 187 -10.69 1.50 -1.48
CA PRO A 187 -10.05 1.79 -2.76
C PRO A 187 -10.12 3.28 -3.15
N ALA A 188 -9.07 3.80 -3.77
CA ALA A 188 -9.08 5.13 -4.35
C ALA A 188 -10.19 5.30 -5.43
N PRO A 189 -10.73 6.51 -5.62
CA PRO A 189 -10.33 7.78 -4.98
C PRO A 189 -10.99 8.02 -3.62
N GLU A 190 -11.89 7.16 -3.16
CA GLU A 190 -12.67 7.41 -1.95
C GLU A 190 -11.81 7.32 -0.68
N THR A 191 -12.29 7.97 0.38
CA THR A 191 -11.87 7.71 1.77
C THR A 191 -13.11 7.48 2.63
N MET A 192 -12.90 7.02 3.87
CA MET A 192 -13.93 6.93 4.89
C MET A 192 -14.52 8.29 5.30
N PHE A 193 -13.88 9.39 4.90
CA PHE A 193 -14.38 10.73 5.08
C PHE A 193 -15.02 11.23 3.78
N GLN A 194 -16.23 11.74 3.88
CA GLN A 194 -16.90 12.39 2.77
C GLN A 194 -16.09 13.64 2.34
N ASP A 195 -16.01 13.88 1.02
CA ASP A 195 -15.33 15.04 0.41
C ASP A 195 -13.79 15.08 0.55
N ILE A 196 -13.18 14.05 1.16
CA ILE A 196 -11.72 13.83 1.17
C ILE A 196 -11.39 12.66 0.26
N TYR A 197 -10.46 12.88 -0.66
CA TYR A 197 -10.12 11.93 -1.72
C TYR A 197 -8.63 11.56 -1.70
N LYS A 198 -8.34 10.31 -2.05
CA LYS A 198 -6.99 9.87 -2.41
C LYS A 198 -6.67 10.35 -3.81
N LEU A 199 -5.54 11.02 -4.03
CA LEU A 199 -5.03 11.21 -5.39
C LEU A 199 -4.61 9.83 -5.94
N PRO A 200 -5.20 9.32 -7.04
CA PRO A 200 -4.87 7.97 -7.51
C PRO A 200 -3.41 7.83 -7.95
N ALA A 201 -2.86 6.62 -7.88
CA ALA A 201 -1.49 6.31 -8.33
C ALA A 201 -1.28 6.66 -9.82
N GLY A 202 -0.14 7.24 -10.17
CA GLY A 202 0.19 7.67 -11.54
C GLY A 202 -0.66 8.84 -12.05
N HIS A 203 -1.19 9.66 -11.14
CA HIS A 203 -1.97 10.85 -11.46
C HIS A 203 -1.31 12.12 -10.91
N HIS A 204 -1.63 13.23 -11.56
CA HIS A 204 -1.42 14.56 -11.03
C HIS A 204 -2.74 15.32 -10.97
N LEU A 205 -2.79 16.33 -10.11
CA LEU A 205 -3.91 17.25 -9.96
C LEU A 205 -3.38 18.66 -10.21
N VAL A 206 -4.01 19.37 -11.15
CA VAL A 206 -3.78 20.80 -11.39
C VAL A 206 -4.93 21.58 -10.81
N PHE A 207 -4.61 22.60 -10.00
CA PHE A 207 -5.57 23.57 -9.51
C PHE A 207 -5.16 24.98 -9.92
N GLN A 208 -6.05 25.63 -10.67
CA GLN A 208 -5.87 26.97 -11.22
C GLN A 208 -7.26 27.56 -11.50
N ASP A 209 -7.46 28.86 -11.27
CA ASP A 209 -8.74 29.56 -11.55
C ASP A 209 -9.98 28.90 -10.92
N GLN A 210 -9.85 28.37 -9.70
CA GLN A 210 -10.91 27.60 -9.01
C GLN A 210 -11.37 26.35 -9.79
N GLN A 211 -10.54 25.88 -10.73
CA GLN A 211 -10.75 24.65 -11.48
C GLN A 211 -9.76 23.60 -11.00
N LEU A 212 -10.29 22.43 -10.64
CA LEU A 212 -9.50 21.27 -10.25
C LEU A 212 -9.59 20.22 -11.35
N ARG A 213 -8.44 19.77 -11.87
CA ARG A 213 -8.35 18.73 -12.89
C ARG A 213 -7.41 17.63 -12.43
N VAL A 214 -7.92 16.40 -12.34
CA VAL A 214 -7.11 15.21 -12.07
C VAL A 214 -6.85 14.49 -13.39
N GLN A 215 -5.58 14.24 -13.71
CA GLN A 215 -5.17 13.59 -14.94
C GLN A 215 -4.19 12.46 -14.68
N GLN A 216 -4.38 11.34 -15.37
CA GLN A 216 -3.46 10.21 -15.34
C GLN A 216 -2.27 10.52 -16.25
N TYR A 217 -1.06 10.48 -15.70
CA TYR A 217 0.18 10.60 -16.49
C TYR A 217 0.85 9.24 -16.73
N TRP A 218 0.50 8.21 -15.94
CA TRP A 218 1.07 6.88 -16.07
C TRP A 218 0.05 5.76 -15.85
N ASP A 219 0.19 4.68 -16.61
CA ASP A 219 -0.52 3.42 -16.43
C ASP A 219 0.42 2.25 -16.74
N LEU A 220 0.21 1.12 -16.08
CA LEU A 220 0.95 -0.11 -16.34
C LEU A 220 0.39 -0.79 -17.59
N LYS A 221 1.23 -0.93 -18.61
CA LYS A 221 0.86 -1.55 -19.90
C LYS A 221 1.34 -2.99 -19.99
N PHE A 222 0.46 -3.87 -20.43
CA PHE A 222 0.72 -5.28 -20.64
C PHE A 222 0.68 -5.56 -22.14
N HIS A 223 1.86 -5.57 -22.76
CA HIS A 223 2.03 -5.96 -24.16
C HIS A 223 2.76 -7.30 -24.26
N PRO A 224 2.10 -8.42 -23.88
CA PRO A 224 2.74 -9.73 -23.87
C PRO A 224 3.26 -10.08 -25.26
N GLY A 225 4.56 -10.37 -25.38
CA GLY A 225 5.20 -10.76 -26.63
C GLY A 225 5.77 -9.60 -27.47
N ARG A 226 5.64 -8.34 -27.03
CA ARG A 226 6.23 -7.17 -27.73
C ARG A 226 7.75 -7.26 -27.85
N LEU A 227 8.44 -7.72 -26.80
CA LEU A 227 9.90 -7.76 -26.76
C LEU A 227 10.51 -8.98 -27.48
N GLN A 228 9.70 -9.93 -27.96
CA GLN A 228 10.13 -11.18 -28.62
C GLN A 228 11.33 -11.89 -27.96
N LEU A 229 11.41 -11.85 -26.63
CA LEU A 229 12.46 -12.53 -25.87
C LEU A 229 12.18 -14.03 -25.77
N THR A 230 13.23 -14.83 -25.69
CA THR A 230 13.16 -16.19 -25.15
C THR A 230 13.05 -16.17 -23.62
N PHE A 231 12.64 -17.29 -23.03
CA PHE A 231 12.55 -17.39 -21.56
C PHE A 231 13.90 -17.16 -20.87
N ALA A 232 15.00 -17.67 -21.45
CA ALA A 232 16.33 -17.51 -20.88
C ALA A 232 16.81 -16.05 -20.94
N GLU A 233 16.61 -15.37 -22.07
CA GLU A 233 16.95 -13.93 -22.20
C GLU A 233 16.14 -13.08 -21.23
N ALA A 234 14.87 -13.40 -21.02
CA ALA A 234 14.05 -12.69 -20.05
C ALA A 234 14.53 -12.90 -18.61
N VAL A 235 15.00 -14.10 -18.26
CA VAL A 235 15.61 -14.38 -16.95
C VAL A 235 16.88 -13.55 -16.74
N GLU A 236 17.78 -13.48 -17.72
CA GLU A 236 19.00 -12.67 -17.62
C GLU A 236 18.70 -11.18 -17.55
N ARG A 237 17.82 -10.67 -18.43
CA ARG A 237 17.40 -9.26 -18.38
C ARG A 237 16.74 -8.89 -17.06
N GLN A 238 15.97 -9.80 -16.46
CA GLN A 238 15.39 -9.59 -15.15
C GLN A 238 16.45 -9.48 -14.05
N LYS A 239 17.52 -10.30 -14.10
CA LYS A 239 18.62 -10.22 -13.12
C LYS A 239 19.29 -8.86 -13.15
N GLU A 240 19.54 -8.32 -14.34
CA GLU A 240 20.11 -6.98 -14.52
C GLU A 240 19.20 -5.91 -13.91
N LEU A 241 17.90 -5.94 -14.24
CA LEU A 241 16.94 -4.96 -13.75
C LEU A 241 16.69 -5.07 -12.24
N LEU A 242 16.74 -6.27 -11.68
CA LEU A 242 16.68 -6.48 -10.22
C LEU A 242 17.89 -5.87 -9.52
N ASP A 243 19.10 -6.11 -10.04
CA ASP A 243 20.33 -5.54 -9.50
C ASP A 243 20.34 -4.01 -9.61
N GLU A 244 19.94 -3.47 -10.76
CA GLU A 244 19.82 -2.03 -11.01
C GLU A 244 18.79 -1.37 -10.09
N ALA A 245 17.61 -1.98 -9.92
CA ALA A 245 16.57 -1.50 -9.02
C ALA A 245 17.05 -1.48 -7.57
N VAL A 246 17.71 -2.54 -7.09
CA VAL A 246 18.26 -2.54 -5.73
C VAL A 246 19.34 -1.47 -5.59
N LYS A 247 20.28 -1.38 -6.53
CA LYS A 247 21.37 -0.40 -6.52
C LYS A 247 20.87 1.05 -6.47
N SER A 248 19.87 1.40 -7.28
CA SER A 248 19.32 2.77 -7.30
C SER A 248 18.66 3.15 -5.97
N HIS A 249 18.10 2.17 -5.25
CA HIS A 249 17.47 2.37 -3.94
C HIS A 249 18.46 2.41 -2.77
N LEU A 250 19.78 2.29 -3.01
CA LEU A 250 20.81 2.40 -1.97
C LEU A 250 21.34 3.83 -1.75
N VAL A 251 20.92 4.81 -2.55
CA VAL A 251 21.37 6.21 -2.39
C VAL A 251 20.89 6.78 -1.05
N SER A 252 21.79 7.02 -0.09
CA SER A 252 21.44 7.51 1.25
C SER A 252 22.68 8.11 1.93
N ASP A 253 22.52 9.22 2.64
CA ASP A 253 23.57 9.78 3.53
C ASP A 253 23.44 9.26 4.98
N VAL A 254 22.46 8.39 5.24
CA VAL A 254 22.16 7.78 6.55
C VAL A 254 22.19 6.24 6.49
N PRO A 255 22.34 5.55 7.65
CA PRO A 255 22.43 4.09 7.67
C PRO A 255 21.21 3.38 7.08
N LEU A 256 21.50 2.30 6.34
CA LEU A 256 20.54 1.43 5.66
C LEU A 256 20.38 0.10 6.39
N GLY A 257 19.16 -0.43 6.38
CA GLY A 257 18.82 -1.79 6.80
C GLY A 257 17.91 -2.48 5.80
N VAL A 258 17.50 -3.70 6.13
CA VAL A 258 16.59 -4.48 5.28
C VAL A 258 15.73 -5.42 6.12
N PHE A 259 14.47 -5.58 5.74
CA PHE A 259 13.58 -6.56 6.36
C PHE A 259 13.75 -7.93 5.72
N LEU A 260 13.99 -8.96 6.55
CA LEU A 260 14.29 -10.32 6.10
C LEU A 260 13.27 -11.31 6.67
N SER A 261 12.41 -11.84 5.80
CA SER A 261 11.41 -12.86 6.17
C SER A 261 11.88 -14.30 5.99
N GLY A 262 13.00 -14.50 5.29
CA GLY A 262 13.35 -15.80 4.74
C GLY A 262 12.42 -16.27 3.62
N GLY A 263 11.48 -15.42 3.18
CA GLY A 263 10.73 -15.59 1.94
C GLY A 263 11.58 -15.18 0.74
N LEU A 264 11.18 -15.63 -0.45
CA LEU A 264 11.94 -15.42 -1.68
C LEU A 264 12.26 -13.94 -1.95
N ASP A 265 11.31 -13.06 -1.65
CA ASP A 265 11.36 -11.65 -2.06
C ASP A 265 12.32 -10.83 -1.20
N SER A 266 12.17 -10.93 0.13
CA SER A 266 13.08 -10.29 1.07
C SER A 266 14.50 -10.85 0.92
N SER A 267 14.63 -12.15 0.68
CA SER A 267 15.93 -12.79 0.45
C SER A 267 16.62 -12.29 -0.82
N CYS A 268 15.85 -12.06 -1.90
CA CYS A 268 16.35 -11.43 -3.13
C CYS A 268 16.96 -10.05 -2.82
N ILE A 269 16.23 -9.21 -2.09
CA ILE A 269 16.72 -7.88 -1.70
C ILE A 269 18.02 -8.00 -0.89
N VAL A 270 18.06 -8.83 0.16
CA VAL A 270 19.28 -8.99 0.98
C VAL A 270 20.48 -9.44 0.14
N ALA A 271 20.29 -10.45 -0.71
CA ALA A 271 21.37 -10.98 -1.54
C ALA A 271 21.89 -9.96 -2.56
N LEU A 272 21.00 -9.18 -3.19
CA LEU A 272 21.40 -8.11 -4.11
C LEU A 272 22.04 -6.94 -3.40
N MET A 273 21.50 -6.48 -2.26
CA MET A 273 22.11 -5.43 -1.45
C MET A 273 23.53 -5.80 -1.03
N ARG A 274 23.75 -7.07 -0.67
CA ARG A 274 25.07 -7.56 -0.25
C ARG A 274 26.14 -7.39 -1.34
N ARG A 275 25.78 -7.42 -2.63
CA ARG A 275 26.71 -7.21 -3.76
C ARG A 275 27.21 -5.76 -3.88
N HIS A 276 26.42 -4.80 -3.40
CA HIS A 276 26.69 -3.36 -3.56
C HIS A 276 27.21 -2.70 -2.28
N ILE A 277 27.03 -3.34 -1.12
CA ILE A 277 27.51 -2.81 0.16
C ILE A 277 28.79 -3.55 0.54
N THR A 278 29.80 -2.82 1.01
CA THR A 278 30.97 -3.37 1.71
C THR A 278 30.87 -3.02 3.19
N GLY A 279 30.89 -4.00 4.09
CA GLY A 279 30.73 -3.77 5.54
C GLY A 279 29.41 -4.32 6.12
N PRO A 280 29.03 -3.92 7.34
CA PRO A 280 27.91 -4.51 8.06
C PRO A 280 26.57 -4.23 7.35
N LEU A 281 25.79 -5.28 7.13
CA LEU A 281 24.43 -5.18 6.59
C LEU A 281 23.46 -5.65 7.67
N LYS A 282 22.63 -4.74 8.17
CA LYS A 282 21.66 -5.03 9.23
C LYS A 282 20.38 -5.60 8.64
N THR A 283 19.99 -6.79 9.08
CA THR A 283 18.74 -7.43 8.70
C THR A 283 17.82 -7.53 9.92
N PHE A 284 16.54 -7.20 9.74
CA PHE A 284 15.54 -7.25 10.81
C PHE A 284 14.43 -8.23 10.44
N THR A 285 14.01 -9.04 11.39
CA THR A 285 12.90 -9.97 11.24
C THR A 285 12.01 -10.01 12.46
N ILE A 286 10.85 -10.64 12.31
CA ILE A 286 9.90 -10.83 13.39
C ILE A 286 9.68 -12.30 13.66
N GLY A 287 9.64 -12.64 14.95
CA GLY A 287 9.45 -13.98 15.44
C GLY A 287 8.23 -14.08 16.35
N TYR A 288 7.63 -15.27 16.39
CA TYR A 288 6.56 -15.61 17.32
C TYR A 288 6.97 -16.86 18.10
N ARG A 289 6.50 -17.00 19.35
CA ARG A 289 6.71 -18.24 20.13
C ARG A 289 6.08 -19.46 19.46
N ASP A 290 4.92 -19.27 18.84
CA ASP A 290 4.29 -20.31 18.03
C ASP A 290 5.04 -20.49 16.71
N LYS A 291 5.79 -21.59 16.62
CA LYS A 291 6.60 -21.95 15.44
C LYS A 291 5.77 -22.08 14.16
N THR A 292 4.46 -22.35 14.24
CA THR A 292 3.61 -22.46 13.05
C THR A 292 3.41 -21.13 12.32
N PHE A 293 3.67 -20.01 12.99
CA PHE A 293 3.61 -18.65 12.45
C PHE A 293 5.00 -18.03 12.23
N SER A 294 6.07 -18.75 12.57
CA SER A 294 7.44 -18.24 12.55
C SER A 294 8.18 -18.62 11.27
N GLU A 295 8.90 -17.66 10.67
CA GLU A 295 9.75 -17.86 9.47
C GLU A 295 11.25 -17.80 9.80
N LEU A 296 11.59 -17.76 11.09
CA LEU A 296 12.94 -17.46 11.58
C LEU A 296 14.03 -18.39 11.03
N GLU A 297 13.73 -19.68 10.87
CA GLU A 297 14.71 -20.65 10.36
C GLU A 297 15.21 -20.27 8.95
N TYR A 298 14.32 -19.80 8.08
CA TYR A 298 14.70 -19.38 6.72
C TYR A 298 15.38 -18.01 6.71
N ALA A 299 14.93 -17.09 7.57
CA ALA A 299 15.59 -15.80 7.73
C ALA A 299 17.05 -16.00 8.19
N GLU A 300 17.28 -16.94 9.12
CA GLU A 300 18.61 -17.28 9.61
C GLU A 300 19.50 -17.92 8.52
N ILE A 301 18.95 -18.80 7.68
CA ILE A 301 19.68 -19.36 6.52
C ILE A 301 20.21 -18.24 5.62
N VAL A 302 19.34 -17.28 5.28
CA VAL A 302 19.69 -16.18 4.37
C VAL A 302 20.65 -15.19 5.04
N ALA A 303 20.44 -14.91 6.32
CA ALA A 303 21.33 -14.04 7.10
C ALA A 303 22.75 -14.60 7.18
N ARG A 304 22.91 -15.92 7.37
CA ARG A 304 24.21 -16.59 7.35
C ARG A 304 24.81 -16.59 5.95
N HIS A 305 24.02 -16.91 4.92
CA HIS A 305 24.47 -16.92 3.52
C HIS A 305 24.96 -15.55 3.04
N CYS A 306 24.33 -14.46 3.50
CA CYS A 306 24.68 -13.09 3.13
C CYS A 306 25.52 -12.37 4.18
N GLU A 307 25.98 -13.06 5.23
CA GLU A 307 26.82 -12.52 6.30
C GLU A 307 26.28 -11.20 6.90
N THR A 308 25.03 -11.23 7.34
CA THR A 308 24.33 -10.04 7.85
C THR A 308 24.29 -9.98 9.37
N GLU A 309 24.26 -8.78 9.94
CA GLU A 309 23.94 -8.55 11.35
C GLU A 309 22.44 -8.73 11.57
N HIS A 310 22.03 -9.96 11.88
CA HIS A 310 20.63 -10.35 11.94
C HIS A 310 19.99 -10.13 13.30
N GLN A 311 18.82 -9.49 13.31
CA GLN A 311 18.09 -9.14 14.52
C GLN A 311 16.67 -9.66 14.47
N VAL A 312 16.26 -10.31 15.55
CA VAL A 312 14.95 -10.94 15.70
C VAL A 312 14.16 -10.19 16.76
N LEU A 313 13.02 -9.61 16.36
CA LEU A 313 12.03 -9.09 17.30
C LEU A 313 11.01 -10.18 17.61
N MET A 314 11.00 -10.68 18.85
CA MET A 314 9.97 -11.62 19.31
C MET A 314 8.71 -10.86 19.73
N ILE A 315 7.57 -11.16 19.10
CA ILE A 315 6.26 -10.70 19.55
C ILE A 315 5.63 -11.78 20.42
N ASP A 316 5.50 -11.47 21.71
CA ASP A 316 4.92 -12.38 22.69
C ASP A 316 3.44 -12.07 22.97
N ASP A 317 3.07 -10.79 23.16
CA ASP A 317 1.70 -10.38 23.54
C ASP A 317 1.21 -9.17 22.72
N LEU A 318 0.03 -9.29 22.07
CA LEU A 318 -0.58 -8.19 21.34
C LEU A 318 -1.52 -7.38 22.26
N LYS A 319 -1.13 -6.14 22.56
CA LYS A 319 -1.96 -5.23 23.35
C LYS A 319 -2.96 -4.48 22.48
N GLN A 320 -4.15 -4.22 23.04
CA GLN A 320 -5.17 -3.34 22.46
C GLN A 320 -4.60 -1.99 22.01
N GLU A 321 -3.74 -1.38 22.83
CA GLU A 321 -3.12 -0.09 22.55
C GLU A 321 -2.36 -0.07 21.21
N TYR A 322 -1.72 -1.18 20.83
CA TYR A 322 -1.03 -1.26 19.54
C TYR A 322 -2.01 -1.26 18.36
N VAL A 323 -3.18 -1.87 18.52
CA VAL A 323 -4.25 -1.83 17.51
C VAL A 323 -4.77 -0.40 17.35
N GLU A 324 -5.08 0.28 18.46
CA GLU A 324 -5.56 1.66 18.42
C GLU A 324 -4.51 2.62 17.85
N LYS A 325 -3.24 2.46 18.24
CA LYS A 325 -2.15 3.30 17.75
C LYS A 325 -1.90 3.10 16.25
N THR A 326 -1.91 1.86 15.77
CA THR A 326 -1.74 1.61 14.33
C THR A 326 -2.91 2.17 13.53
N LEU A 327 -4.14 2.06 14.02
CA LEU A 327 -5.31 2.67 13.37
C LEU A 327 -5.25 4.21 13.33
N TRP A 328 -4.72 4.85 14.37
CA TRP A 328 -4.44 6.29 14.33
C TRP A 328 -3.51 6.68 13.19
N HIS A 329 -2.46 5.89 12.95
CA HIS A 329 -1.52 6.16 11.86
C HIS A 329 -2.04 5.76 10.48
N LEU A 330 -3.00 4.85 10.39
CA LEU A 330 -3.62 4.50 9.12
C LEU A 330 -4.53 5.61 8.57
N ASP A 331 -5.03 6.51 9.42
CA ASP A 331 -6.09 7.50 9.15
C ASP A 331 -7.46 6.92 8.74
N GLU A 332 -7.51 5.66 8.30
CA GLU A 332 -8.69 4.92 7.88
C GLU A 332 -8.55 3.46 8.33
N PRO A 333 -9.64 2.72 8.55
CA PRO A 333 -9.56 1.32 8.95
C PRO A 333 -9.05 0.44 7.80
N MET A 334 -8.21 -0.53 8.16
CA MET A 334 -7.69 -1.58 7.29
C MET A 334 -7.49 -2.84 8.15
N THR A 335 -7.77 -4.02 7.62
CA THR A 335 -7.74 -5.25 8.43
C THR A 335 -6.54 -6.16 8.19
N ASP A 336 -5.49 -5.69 7.49
CA ASP A 336 -4.27 -6.47 7.29
C ASP A 336 -3.64 -6.84 8.65
N LEU A 337 -3.58 -8.15 8.92
CA LEU A 337 -3.10 -8.72 10.17
C LEU A 337 -1.60 -8.53 10.42
N SER A 338 -0.86 -8.05 9.42
CA SER A 338 0.56 -7.71 9.52
C SER A 338 0.82 -6.24 9.93
N THR A 339 -0.22 -5.42 10.05
CA THR A 339 -0.12 -3.98 10.39
C THR A 339 0.61 -3.76 11.73
N VAL A 340 0.14 -4.37 12.82
CA VAL A 340 0.79 -4.23 14.13
C VAL A 340 2.20 -4.85 14.17
N PRO A 341 2.42 -6.08 13.67
CA PRO A 341 3.76 -6.65 13.53
C PRO A 341 4.73 -5.73 12.80
N LEU A 342 4.30 -5.15 11.68
CA LEU A 342 5.13 -4.25 10.88
C LEU A 342 5.47 -2.97 11.65
N TYR A 343 4.49 -2.36 12.32
CA TYR A 343 4.75 -1.17 13.17
C TYR A 343 5.80 -1.46 14.25
N LEU A 344 5.70 -2.59 14.95
CA LEU A 344 6.65 -2.97 15.98
C LEU A 344 8.05 -3.24 15.40
N LEU A 345 8.12 -3.91 14.24
CA LEU A 345 9.37 -4.14 13.52
C LEU A 345 10.02 -2.82 13.08
N CYS A 346 9.25 -1.90 12.52
CA CYS A 346 9.73 -0.58 12.12
C CYS A 346 10.24 0.21 13.31
N LYS A 347 9.52 0.17 14.45
CA LYS A 347 9.94 0.83 15.68
C LYS A 347 11.29 0.30 16.17
N GLN A 348 11.48 -1.02 16.15
CA GLN A 348 12.74 -1.66 16.54
C GLN A 348 13.88 -1.33 15.56
N ALA A 349 13.63 -1.38 14.26
CA ALA A 349 14.64 -1.08 13.24
C ALA A 349 15.09 0.39 13.30
N ARG A 350 14.18 1.33 13.61
CA ARG A 350 14.49 2.76 13.70
C ARG A 350 15.57 3.09 14.73
N GLU A 351 15.74 2.27 15.75
CA GLU A 351 16.78 2.43 16.77
C GLU A 351 18.20 2.35 16.18
N GLN A 352 18.34 1.82 14.96
CA GLN A 352 19.64 1.54 14.35
C GLN A 352 19.82 2.04 12.93
N VAL A 353 18.73 2.25 12.19
CA VAL A 353 18.74 2.72 10.80
C VAL A 353 17.62 3.71 10.56
N THR A 354 17.79 4.58 9.57
CA THR A 354 16.76 5.56 9.16
C THR A 354 16.01 5.09 7.90
N VAL A 355 16.65 4.22 7.11
CA VAL A 355 16.11 3.69 5.86
C VAL A 355 16.19 2.16 5.88
N CYS A 356 15.11 1.49 5.48
CA CYS A 356 15.06 0.05 5.26
C CYS A 356 14.60 -0.27 3.84
N LEU A 357 15.15 -1.33 3.24
CA LEU A 357 14.58 -1.93 2.03
C LEU A 357 13.64 -3.08 2.39
N SER A 358 12.59 -3.27 1.58
CA SER A 358 11.59 -4.33 1.73
C SER A 358 11.31 -5.02 0.40
N GLY A 359 10.93 -6.30 0.46
CA GLY A 359 10.58 -7.13 -0.68
C GLY A 359 9.11 -7.04 -1.14
N GLU A 360 8.37 -6.02 -0.69
CA GLU A 360 6.96 -5.81 -1.07
C GLU A 360 6.82 -5.55 -2.58
N GLY A 361 5.70 -5.98 -3.17
CA GLY A 361 5.41 -5.82 -4.61
C GLY A 361 5.79 -7.00 -5.50
N ALA A 362 6.58 -7.94 -4.98
CA ALA A 362 6.99 -9.13 -5.72
C ALA A 362 5.81 -10.07 -5.99
N ASP A 363 4.93 -10.25 -5.00
CA ASP A 363 3.79 -11.17 -5.16
C ASP A 363 2.75 -10.65 -6.14
N GLU A 364 2.55 -9.35 -6.18
CA GLU A 364 1.68 -8.65 -7.10
C GLU A 364 2.24 -8.74 -8.51
N SER A 365 3.52 -8.41 -8.70
CA SER A 365 4.15 -8.36 -10.03
C SER A 365 4.41 -9.74 -10.65
N TYR A 366 4.68 -10.76 -9.83
CA TYR A 366 5.10 -12.10 -10.28
C TYR A 366 4.07 -13.21 -10.02
N ALA A 367 2.79 -12.85 -9.79
CA ALA A 367 1.71 -13.81 -9.52
C ALA A 367 2.01 -14.76 -8.34
N GLY A 368 2.40 -14.19 -7.20
CA GLY A 368 2.92 -14.89 -6.04
C GLY A 368 1.90 -15.53 -5.10
N TYR A 369 0.69 -15.00 -5.08
CA TYR A 369 -0.36 -15.46 -4.16
C TYR A 369 -1.05 -16.75 -4.63
N ASP A 370 -1.50 -17.57 -3.67
CA ASP A 370 -2.27 -18.79 -3.96
C ASP A 370 -3.60 -18.52 -4.69
N ARG A 371 -4.15 -17.28 -4.60
CA ARG A 371 -5.35 -16.88 -5.36
C ARG A 371 -5.15 -16.92 -6.89
N PHE A 372 -3.93 -16.75 -7.40
CA PHE A 372 -3.64 -16.91 -8.83
C PHE A 372 -3.81 -18.38 -9.26
N LYS A 373 -3.28 -19.31 -8.45
CA LYS A 373 -3.50 -20.76 -8.63
C LYS A 373 -4.99 -21.09 -8.58
N ALA A 374 -5.70 -20.55 -7.60
CA ALA A 374 -7.12 -20.80 -7.40
C ALA A 374 -7.97 -20.19 -8.54
N SER A 375 -7.59 -19.03 -9.08
CA SER A 375 -8.21 -18.45 -10.27
C SER A 375 -8.00 -19.32 -11.51
N ARG A 376 -6.77 -19.83 -11.72
CA ARG A 376 -6.46 -20.78 -12.81
C ARG A 376 -7.33 -22.03 -12.73
N LEU A 377 -7.47 -22.65 -11.56
CA LEU A 377 -8.35 -23.80 -11.34
C LEU A 377 -9.83 -23.46 -11.55
N ASN A 378 -10.28 -22.28 -11.11
CA ASN A 378 -11.66 -21.84 -11.32
C ASN A 378 -12.04 -21.71 -12.79
N ASN A 379 -11.06 -21.52 -13.68
CA ASN A 379 -11.34 -21.44 -15.11
C ASN A 379 -11.84 -22.77 -15.64
N TRP A 380 -11.25 -23.87 -15.15
CA TRP A 380 -11.69 -25.21 -15.49
C TRP A 380 -13.04 -25.49 -14.85
N PHE A 381 -13.25 -25.05 -13.61
CA PHE A 381 -14.53 -25.17 -12.91
C PHE A 381 -15.68 -24.44 -13.62
N ARG A 382 -15.40 -23.29 -14.24
CA ARG A 382 -16.39 -22.49 -15.00
C ARG A 382 -16.79 -23.11 -16.33
N LEU A 383 -16.01 -24.04 -16.88
CA LEU A 383 -16.40 -24.79 -18.08
C LEU A 383 -17.53 -25.78 -17.80
N MET A 384 -17.80 -26.10 -16.53
CA MET A 384 -18.94 -26.96 -16.15
C MET A 384 -20.28 -26.22 -16.25
N PRO A 385 -21.38 -26.91 -16.59
CA PRO A 385 -22.72 -26.33 -16.66
C PRO A 385 -23.15 -25.64 -15.36
N GLY A 386 -23.78 -24.47 -15.50
CA GLY A 386 -24.22 -23.61 -14.38
C GLY A 386 -25.04 -24.33 -13.29
N PRO A 387 -26.04 -25.17 -13.63
CA PRO A 387 -26.85 -25.88 -12.63
C PRO A 387 -26.04 -26.89 -11.80
N LEU A 388 -25.15 -27.67 -12.44
CA LEU A 388 -24.27 -28.61 -11.74
C LEU A 388 -23.35 -27.88 -10.76
N ARG A 389 -22.80 -26.74 -11.21
CA ARG A 389 -21.90 -25.91 -10.43
C ARG A 389 -22.56 -25.26 -9.21
N LYS A 390 -23.75 -24.67 -9.40
CA LYS A 390 -24.45 -23.88 -8.38
C LYS A 390 -25.35 -24.73 -7.47
N GLU A 391 -26.13 -25.63 -8.05
CA GLU A 391 -27.19 -26.34 -7.33
C GLU A 391 -26.72 -27.67 -6.72
N VAL A 392 -25.70 -28.32 -7.31
CA VAL A 392 -25.18 -29.59 -6.80
C VAL A 392 -23.91 -29.35 -5.98
N ILE A 393 -22.85 -28.85 -6.62
CA ILE A 393 -21.55 -28.66 -5.95
C ILE A 393 -21.66 -27.60 -4.85
N GLY A 394 -22.35 -26.48 -5.12
CA GLY A 394 -22.61 -25.41 -4.15
C GLY A 394 -23.26 -25.91 -2.86
N ARG A 395 -24.31 -26.72 -2.97
CA ARG A 395 -25.05 -27.23 -1.80
C ARG A 395 -24.24 -28.28 -1.03
N LEU A 396 -23.58 -29.20 -1.73
CA LEU A 396 -22.75 -30.24 -1.11
C LEU A 396 -21.58 -29.65 -0.32
N VAL A 397 -20.90 -28.64 -0.88
CA VAL A 397 -19.76 -27.98 -0.24
C VAL A 397 -20.21 -27.14 0.97
N ALA A 398 -21.37 -26.49 0.91
CA ALA A 398 -21.92 -25.73 2.02
C ALA A 398 -22.26 -26.60 3.25
N MET A 399 -22.60 -27.88 3.05
CA MET A 399 -22.94 -28.83 4.12
C MET A 399 -21.72 -29.37 4.88
N LEU A 400 -20.49 -29.17 4.38
CA LEU A 400 -19.29 -29.66 5.06
C LEU A 400 -19.01 -28.85 6.35
N PRO A 401 -18.62 -29.48 7.47
CA PRO A 401 -18.29 -28.76 8.70
C PRO A 401 -16.98 -27.98 8.56
N ASP A 402 -16.92 -26.77 9.12
CA ASP A 402 -15.71 -25.95 9.08
C ASP A 402 -14.58 -26.58 9.89
N GLN A 403 -13.37 -26.58 9.33
CA GLN A 403 -12.19 -27.10 10.02
C GLN A 403 -11.50 -26.00 10.84
N ALA A 404 -10.98 -26.36 12.01
CA ALA A 404 -10.34 -25.41 12.93
C ALA A 404 -9.04 -24.80 12.38
N GLN A 405 -8.37 -25.47 11.43
CA GLN A 405 -7.10 -25.04 10.83
C GLN A 405 -7.27 -23.94 9.78
N LYS A 406 -6.32 -22.99 9.75
CA LYS A 406 -6.28 -21.85 8.81
C LYS A 406 -6.25 -22.28 7.33
N LYS A 407 -5.67 -23.44 7.01
CA LYS A 407 -5.61 -24.05 5.67
C LYS A 407 -6.40 -25.37 5.58
N GLY A 408 -7.52 -25.48 6.30
CA GLY A 408 -8.42 -26.64 6.15
C GLY A 408 -8.92 -26.76 4.70
N THR A 409 -8.81 -27.95 4.11
CA THR A 409 -9.20 -28.23 2.72
C THR A 409 -10.66 -27.89 2.46
N VAL A 410 -11.53 -28.10 3.45
CA VAL A 410 -12.96 -27.75 3.42
C VAL A 410 -13.17 -26.22 3.33
N ASN A 411 -12.47 -25.44 4.14
CA ASN A 411 -12.62 -23.98 4.16
C ASN A 411 -12.14 -23.37 2.83
N MET A 412 -11.07 -23.92 2.25
CA MET A 412 -10.58 -23.54 0.92
C MET A 412 -11.58 -23.87 -0.19
N LEU A 413 -12.23 -25.04 -0.11
CA LEU A 413 -13.24 -25.47 -1.08
C LEU A 413 -14.51 -24.62 -1.01
N LYS A 414 -15.00 -24.29 0.19
CA LYS A 414 -16.13 -23.37 0.38
C LYS A 414 -15.85 -22.00 -0.24
N ARG A 415 -14.70 -21.40 0.09
CA ARG A 415 -14.26 -20.12 -0.50
C ARG A 415 -14.12 -20.21 -2.01
N PHE A 416 -13.66 -21.35 -2.54
CA PHE A 416 -13.58 -21.57 -3.98
C PHE A 416 -14.93 -21.47 -4.66
N VAL A 417 -15.93 -22.16 -4.11
CA VAL A 417 -17.27 -22.20 -4.68
C VAL A 417 -18.01 -20.88 -4.50
N GLU A 418 -17.91 -20.26 -3.32
CA GLU A 418 -18.49 -18.93 -3.05
C GLU A 418 -17.92 -17.87 -3.99
N GLY A 419 -16.59 -17.79 -4.06
CA GLY A 419 -15.93 -16.90 -4.99
C GLY A 419 -16.38 -17.19 -6.43
N ALA A 420 -16.61 -18.44 -6.82
CA ALA A 420 -16.97 -18.78 -8.20
C ALA A 420 -18.35 -18.23 -8.62
N ASN A 421 -19.17 -17.84 -7.64
CA ASN A 421 -20.48 -17.25 -7.86
C ASN A 421 -20.47 -15.71 -7.91
N LEU A 422 -19.35 -15.06 -7.58
CA LEU A 422 -19.16 -13.62 -7.68
C LEU A 422 -18.88 -13.18 -9.14
N ASP A 423 -18.93 -11.87 -9.37
CA ASP A 423 -18.76 -11.25 -10.69
C ASP A 423 -17.47 -11.76 -11.38
N PRO A 424 -17.56 -12.32 -12.61
CA PRO A 424 -16.40 -12.73 -13.40
C PRO A 424 -15.34 -11.63 -13.60
N ALA A 425 -15.77 -10.37 -13.65
CA ALA A 425 -14.88 -9.23 -13.81
C ALA A 425 -14.10 -8.91 -12.52
N GLY A 426 -14.54 -9.44 -11.36
CA GLY A 426 -13.82 -9.45 -10.08
C GLY A 426 -12.64 -10.44 -10.00
N ALA A 427 -12.32 -11.12 -11.12
CA ALA A 427 -11.13 -11.94 -11.37
C ALA A 427 -10.65 -12.78 -10.16
N HIS A 428 -9.40 -12.63 -9.75
CA HIS A 428 -8.84 -13.28 -8.56
C HIS A 428 -9.10 -12.50 -7.27
N LEU A 429 -9.48 -11.21 -7.34
CA LEU A 429 -9.82 -10.39 -6.17
C LEU A 429 -11.05 -10.90 -5.41
N ARG A 430 -11.96 -11.62 -6.07
CA ARG A 430 -13.08 -12.33 -5.42
C ARG A 430 -12.66 -13.27 -4.29
N TRP A 431 -11.39 -13.72 -4.30
CA TRP A 431 -10.81 -14.55 -3.25
C TRP A 431 -10.39 -13.78 -2.01
N GLN A 432 -10.28 -12.45 -2.11
CA GLN A 432 -9.98 -11.52 -1.01
C GLN A 432 -11.19 -10.66 -0.64
N TYR A 433 -12.36 -10.98 -1.17
CA TYR A 433 -13.59 -10.29 -0.83
C TYR A 433 -14.35 -11.08 0.25
N PHE A 434 -14.65 -10.45 1.39
CA PHE A 434 -15.15 -11.14 2.58
C PHE A 434 -16.62 -10.84 2.91
N LEU A 435 -17.23 -9.83 2.27
CA LEU A 435 -18.62 -9.44 2.52
C LEU A 435 -19.59 -10.17 1.60
N THR A 436 -19.98 -11.40 1.94
CA THR A 436 -20.94 -12.16 1.14
C THR A 436 -22.31 -11.49 1.07
N ASN A 437 -23.09 -11.75 0.01
CA ASN A 437 -24.46 -11.22 -0.12
C ASN A 437 -25.36 -11.59 1.07
N SER A 438 -25.20 -12.79 1.63
CA SER A 438 -25.93 -13.22 2.82
C SER A 438 -25.53 -12.41 4.05
N LEU A 439 -24.22 -12.19 4.24
CA LEU A 439 -23.71 -11.38 5.34
C LEU A 439 -24.19 -9.94 5.22
N ALA A 440 -24.01 -9.30 4.06
CA ALA A 440 -24.45 -7.92 3.80
C ALA A 440 -25.95 -7.72 4.08
N LYS A 441 -26.80 -8.65 3.62
CA LYS A 441 -28.27 -8.57 3.79
C LYS A 441 -28.70 -8.52 5.26
N HIS A 442 -28.00 -9.21 6.15
CA HIS A 442 -28.36 -9.27 7.57
C HIS A 442 -27.53 -8.32 8.44
N LEU A 443 -26.34 -7.94 8.00
CA LEU A 443 -25.43 -7.10 8.75
C LEU A 443 -25.86 -5.64 8.74
N PHE A 444 -26.30 -5.12 7.59
CA PHE A 444 -26.61 -3.69 7.46
C PHE A 444 -27.99 -3.33 8.00
N SER A 445 -28.08 -2.17 8.64
CA SER A 445 -29.38 -1.58 8.97
C SER A 445 -30.13 -1.20 7.69
N GLY A 446 -31.47 -1.20 7.75
CA GLY A 446 -32.30 -0.81 6.60
C GLY A 446 -31.99 0.61 6.09
N ASN A 447 -31.65 1.52 7.01
CA ASN A 447 -31.23 2.88 6.69
C ASN A 447 -29.90 2.90 5.92
N PHE A 448 -28.90 2.14 6.37
CA PHE A 448 -27.59 2.08 5.69
C PHE A 448 -27.72 1.56 4.26
N ALA A 449 -28.47 0.47 4.08
CA ALA A 449 -28.61 -0.22 2.80
C ALA A 449 -29.21 0.65 1.67
N GLN A 450 -29.98 1.69 2.03
CA GLN A 450 -30.59 2.63 1.08
C GLN A 450 -29.62 3.71 0.56
N HIS A 451 -28.51 3.94 1.27
CA HIS A 451 -27.55 5.02 0.96
C HIS A 451 -26.29 4.52 0.25
N ILE A 452 -26.27 3.25 -0.18
CA ILE A 452 -25.11 2.62 -0.82
C ILE A 452 -25.50 1.98 -2.14
N ALA A 453 -24.57 2.01 -3.09
CA ALA A 453 -24.61 1.16 -4.26
C ALA A 453 -24.11 -0.24 -3.86
N GLN A 454 -25.02 -1.23 -3.88
CA GLN A 454 -24.74 -2.62 -3.50
C GLN A 454 -24.04 -3.40 -4.64
N ASP A 455 -22.95 -2.85 -5.15
CA ASP A 455 -22.15 -3.42 -6.22
C ASP A 455 -20.66 -3.36 -5.86
N PRO A 456 -20.15 -4.38 -5.17
CA PRO A 456 -18.80 -4.34 -4.64
C PRO A 456 -17.73 -4.39 -5.73
N PHE A 457 -18.07 -4.82 -6.95
CA PHE A 457 -17.10 -4.96 -8.03
C PHE A 457 -17.11 -3.78 -9.00
N ARG A 458 -17.91 -2.72 -8.76
CA ARG A 458 -17.98 -1.53 -9.63
C ARG A 458 -16.59 -0.99 -9.96
N ARG A 459 -15.79 -0.66 -8.94
CA ARG A 459 -14.43 -0.12 -9.12
C ARG A 459 -13.50 -1.13 -9.80
N VAL A 460 -13.58 -2.40 -9.41
CA VAL A 460 -12.77 -3.46 -10.04
C VAL A 460 -13.04 -3.55 -11.54
N ARG A 461 -14.30 -3.38 -11.98
CA ARG A 461 -14.66 -3.33 -13.41
C ARG A 461 -14.09 -2.10 -14.12
N GLU A 462 -14.14 -0.93 -13.48
CA GLU A 462 -13.54 0.31 -14.00
C GLU A 462 -12.03 0.14 -14.24
N TYR A 463 -11.30 -0.52 -13.33
CA TYR A 463 -9.88 -0.84 -13.53
C TYR A 463 -9.67 -1.93 -14.60
N SER A 464 -10.42 -3.04 -14.53
CA SER A 464 -10.29 -4.18 -15.45
C SER A 464 -10.54 -3.79 -16.92
N ALA A 465 -11.39 -2.80 -17.16
CA ALA A 465 -11.67 -2.27 -18.49
C ALA A 465 -10.49 -1.54 -19.14
N ARG A 466 -9.55 -1.01 -18.33
CA ARG A 466 -8.35 -0.30 -18.82
C ARG A 466 -7.17 -1.22 -19.13
N CYS A 467 -7.23 -2.48 -18.68
CA CYS A 467 -6.15 -3.44 -18.87
C CYS A 467 -6.06 -3.93 -20.32
N ASP A 468 -4.88 -3.79 -20.91
CA ASP A 468 -4.56 -4.11 -22.30
C ASP A 468 -3.89 -5.49 -22.49
N ALA A 469 -3.86 -6.33 -21.45
CA ALA A 469 -3.27 -7.69 -21.48
C ALA A 469 -4.00 -8.70 -22.40
N GLY A 470 -5.03 -8.28 -23.14
CA GLY A 470 -5.79 -9.14 -24.05
C GLY A 470 -6.37 -10.38 -23.35
N ASN A 471 -6.06 -11.57 -23.88
CA ASN A 471 -6.49 -12.86 -23.35
C ASN A 471 -5.56 -13.42 -22.25
N ASP A 472 -4.46 -12.75 -21.93
CA ASP A 472 -3.53 -13.17 -20.88
C ASP A 472 -4.12 -12.89 -19.50
N ARG A 473 -4.77 -13.91 -18.95
CA ARG A 473 -5.53 -13.78 -17.70
C ARG A 473 -4.66 -13.53 -16.48
N VAL A 474 -3.46 -14.10 -16.44
CA VAL A 474 -2.54 -13.90 -15.31
C VAL A 474 -2.10 -12.43 -15.28
N ASN A 475 -1.77 -11.87 -16.45
CA ASN A 475 -1.43 -10.46 -16.57
C ASN A 475 -2.60 -9.51 -16.26
N ARG A 476 -3.84 -9.87 -16.63
CA ARG A 476 -5.04 -9.11 -16.19
C ARG A 476 -5.21 -9.11 -14.67
N GLU A 477 -4.94 -10.24 -14.02
CA GLU A 477 -5.01 -10.36 -12.56
C GLU A 477 -3.87 -9.57 -11.88
N ILE A 478 -2.65 -9.61 -12.41
CA ILE A 478 -1.53 -8.79 -11.95
C ILE A 478 -1.85 -7.29 -12.08
N TYR A 479 -2.43 -6.87 -13.22
CA TYR A 479 -2.86 -5.47 -13.41
C TYR A 479 -3.78 -5.02 -12.28
N LEU A 480 -4.77 -5.85 -11.91
CA LEU A 480 -5.69 -5.54 -10.80
C LEU A 480 -4.96 -5.50 -9.45
N ASP A 481 -4.05 -6.42 -9.17
CA ASP A 481 -3.24 -6.35 -7.94
C ASP A 481 -2.44 -5.05 -7.89
N MET A 482 -1.75 -4.69 -8.98
CA MET A 482 -0.88 -3.51 -9.05
C MET A 482 -1.64 -2.18 -9.03
N ARG A 483 -2.82 -2.09 -9.66
CA ARG A 483 -3.55 -0.82 -9.81
C ARG A 483 -4.68 -0.61 -8.81
N PHE A 484 -5.28 -1.68 -8.28
CA PHE A 484 -6.42 -1.60 -7.35
C PHE A 484 -6.03 -1.91 -5.90
N MET A 485 -5.22 -2.95 -5.66
CA MET A 485 -4.90 -3.39 -4.30
C MET A 485 -3.59 -2.78 -3.77
N MET A 486 -2.53 -2.74 -4.60
CA MET A 486 -1.18 -2.37 -4.17
C MET A 486 -1.11 -0.99 -3.50
N PRO A 487 -1.68 0.09 -4.07
CA PRO A 487 -1.52 1.44 -3.52
C PRO A 487 -2.27 1.63 -2.18
N ASP A 488 -3.48 1.08 -2.09
CA ASP A 488 -4.42 1.40 -1.02
C ASP A 488 -4.56 0.30 0.05
N SER A 489 -3.85 -0.82 -0.13
CA SER A 489 -3.75 -1.90 0.87
C SER A 489 -2.29 -2.09 1.29
N VAL A 490 -1.45 -2.60 0.40
CA VAL A 490 -0.08 -3.02 0.75
C VAL A 490 0.82 -1.82 1.02
N LEU A 491 0.87 -0.86 0.10
CA LEU A 491 1.73 0.33 0.23
C LEU A 491 1.24 1.30 1.28
N MET A 492 -0.09 1.44 1.42
CA MET A 492 -0.68 2.21 2.52
C MET A 492 -0.18 1.67 3.87
N LYS A 493 -0.29 0.36 4.12
CA LYS A 493 0.24 -0.25 5.34
C LYS A 493 1.73 0.03 5.53
N VAL A 494 2.53 -0.22 4.48
CA VAL A 494 3.99 -0.09 4.55
C VAL A 494 4.39 1.34 4.90
N ASP A 495 3.86 2.34 4.19
CA ASP A 495 4.14 3.75 4.46
C ASP A 495 3.67 4.15 5.87
N ARG A 496 2.43 3.86 6.24
CA ARG A 496 1.87 4.32 7.53
C ARG A 496 2.61 3.72 8.71
N MET A 497 2.91 2.43 8.67
CA MET A 497 3.55 1.75 9.78
C MET A 497 5.03 2.09 9.90
N SER A 498 5.71 2.31 8.79
CA SER A 498 7.11 2.75 8.82
C SER A 498 7.25 4.19 9.28
N MET A 499 6.40 5.08 8.75
CA MET A 499 6.44 6.50 9.09
C MET A 499 5.90 6.81 10.48
N ALA A 500 5.07 5.95 11.06
CA ALA A 500 4.73 6.00 12.50
C ALA A 500 5.97 5.95 13.41
N SER A 501 7.09 5.42 12.90
CA SER A 501 8.38 5.33 13.58
C SER A 501 9.48 6.14 12.89
N ALA A 502 9.15 7.13 12.04
CA ALA A 502 10.14 7.91 11.29
C ALA A 502 11.19 7.05 10.54
N LEU A 503 10.76 5.90 10.00
CA LEU A 503 11.58 4.97 9.22
C LEU A 503 11.12 4.97 7.77
N GLU A 504 12.00 5.30 6.84
CA GLU A 504 11.69 5.19 5.43
C GLU A 504 11.83 3.76 4.94
N ILE A 505 10.77 3.21 4.33
CA ILE A 505 10.86 1.96 3.59
C ILE A 505 10.94 2.23 2.08
N ARG A 506 11.91 1.58 1.45
CA ARG A 506 12.14 1.53 0.01
C ARG A 506 11.73 0.16 -0.53
N VAL A 507 11.11 0.12 -1.71
CA VAL A 507 10.51 -1.10 -2.30
C VAL A 507 11.06 -1.36 -3.71
N PRO A 508 12.32 -1.83 -3.84
CA PRO A 508 12.98 -1.96 -5.15
C PRO A 508 12.25 -2.84 -6.16
N LEU A 509 11.48 -3.83 -5.69
CA LEU A 509 10.70 -4.72 -6.57
C LEU A 509 9.50 -4.01 -7.22
N LEU A 510 9.22 -2.76 -6.84
CA LEU A 510 8.26 -1.86 -7.45
C LEU A 510 8.90 -0.73 -8.26
N ASP A 511 10.22 -0.77 -8.50
CA ASP A 511 10.84 0.15 -9.44
C ASP A 511 10.11 0.05 -10.80
N HIS A 512 9.64 1.19 -11.29
CA HIS A 512 8.73 1.17 -12.44
C HIS A 512 9.36 0.57 -13.70
N VAL A 513 10.68 0.68 -13.88
CA VAL A 513 11.39 0.07 -15.02
C VAL A 513 11.33 -1.45 -14.93
N LEU A 514 11.56 -2.01 -13.74
CA LEU A 514 11.42 -3.44 -13.49
C LEU A 514 9.97 -3.89 -13.67
N VAL A 515 9.00 -3.18 -13.07
CA VAL A 515 7.58 -3.54 -13.14
C VAL A 515 7.06 -3.50 -14.58
N GLU A 516 7.44 -2.51 -15.38
CA GLU A 516 7.08 -2.41 -16.80
C GLU A 516 7.69 -3.56 -17.62
N PHE A 517 8.95 -3.90 -17.36
CA PHE A 517 9.56 -5.08 -17.99
C PHE A 517 8.81 -6.36 -17.62
N ILE A 518 8.50 -6.58 -16.35
CA ILE A 518 7.73 -7.75 -15.92
C ILE A 518 6.33 -7.75 -16.54
N ALA A 519 5.64 -6.62 -16.62
CA ALA A 519 4.33 -6.50 -17.28
C ALA A 519 4.37 -6.86 -18.77
N SER A 520 5.52 -6.68 -19.44
CA SER A 520 5.71 -7.08 -20.84
C SER A 520 5.88 -8.60 -21.06
N LEU A 521 6.18 -9.36 -20.00
CA LEU A 521 6.39 -10.81 -20.09
C LEU A 521 5.05 -11.57 -20.15
N PRO A 522 5.00 -12.73 -20.86
CA PRO A 522 3.85 -13.63 -20.83
C PRO A 522 3.49 -14.06 -19.40
N GLY A 523 2.20 -14.05 -19.06
CA GLY A 523 1.70 -14.41 -17.73
C GLY A 523 2.06 -15.85 -17.33
N ASP A 524 2.17 -16.76 -18.30
CA ASP A 524 2.58 -18.15 -18.08
C ASP A 524 4.03 -18.30 -17.60
N TRP A 525 4.87 -17.28 -17.81
CA TRP A 525 6.23 -17.27 -17.27
C TRP A 525 6.26 -16.85 -15.80
N LYS A 526 5.21 -16.15 -15.34
CA LYS A 526 5.04 -15.75 -13.94
C LYS A 526 4.34 -16.86 -13.15
N LEU A 527 3.31 -17.47 -13.74
CA LEU A 527 2.61 -18.64 -13.24
C LEU A 527 2.77 -19.81 -14.21
N LYS A 528 3.79 -20.66 -14.02
CA LYS A 528 4.01 -21.85 -14.88
C LYS A 528 3.32 -23.06 -14.28
N GLY A 529 2.25 -23.52 -14.91
CA GLY A 529 1.36 -24.53 -14.33
C GLY A 529 0.77 -24.04 -13.00
N MET A 530 1.17 -24.66 -11.89
CA MET A 530 0.78 -24.26 -10.53
C MET A 530 1.93 -23.62 -9.74
N THR A 531 3.10 -23.43 -10.36
CA THR A 531 4.27 -22.81 -9.73
C THR A 531 4.20 -21.30 -9.89
N THR A 532 4.08 -20.59 -8.76
CA THR A 532 4.06 -19.13 -8.70
C THR A 532 5.46 -18.54 -8.75
N LYS A 533 5.56 -17.28 -9.18
CA LYS A 533 6.84 -16.55 -9.30
C LYS A 533 7.89 -17.30 -10.13
N TYR A 534 7.47 -18.00 -11.19
CA TYR A 534 8.36 -18.94 -11.87
C TYR A 534 9.61 -18.26 -12.46
N VAL A 535 9.45 -17.24 -13.31
CA VAL A 535 10.57 -16.45 -13.85
C VAL A 535 11.41 -15.78 -12.77
N PHE A 536 10.79 -15.38 -11.65
CA PHE A 536 11.51 -14.83 -10.49
C PHE A 536 12.40 -15.87 -9.82
N ARG A 537 11.89 -17.07 -9.56
CA ARG A 537 12.67 -18.18 -8.98
C ARG A 537 13.85 -18.55 -9.87
N GLU A 538 13.64 -18.62 -11.19
CA GLU A 538 14.71 -18.91 -12.14
C GLU A 538 15.81 -17.84 -12.13
N ALA A 539 15.46 -16.56 -11.99
CA ALA A 539 16.45 -15.48 -11.87
C ALA A 539 17.27 -15.53 -10.57
N LEU A 540 16.73 -16.15 -9.51
CA LEU A 540 17.37 -16.22 -8.20
C LEU A 540 18.19 -17.50 -7.97
N LYS A 541 18.16 -18.44 -8.91
CA LYS A 541 19.01 -19.64 -8.85
C LYS A 541 20.48 -19.23 -8.86
N GLY A 542 21.26 -19.84 -7.97
CA GLY A 542 22.69 -19.53 -7.78
C GLY A 542 22.97 -18.26 -6.98
N LEU A 543 21.99 -17.37 -6.78
CA LEU A 543 22.11 -16.22 -5.89
C LEU A 543 21.74 -16.58 -4.44
N LEU A 544 20.72 -17.42 -4.28
CA LEU A 544 20.20 -17.88 -2.99
C LEU A 544 20.27 -19.40 -2.87
N PRO A 545 20.30 -19.95 -1.64
CA PRO A 545 20.19 -21.39 -1.42
C PRO A 545 18.89 -21.98 -1.99
N ASP A 546 18.96 -23.19 -2.57
CA ASP A 546 17.81 -23.85 -3.20
C ASP A 546 16.61 -24.04 -2.24
N SER A 547 16.88 -24.24 -0.94
CA SER A 547 15.85 -24.35 0.10
C SER A 547 15.00 -23.09 0.23
N VAL A 548 15.56 -21.91 -0.05
CA VAL A 548 14.87 -20.62 -0.08
C VAL A 548 14.20 -20.41 -1.43
N VAL A 549 14.91 -20.71 -2.53
CA VAL A 549 14.41 -20.54 -3.91
C VAL A 549 13.16 -21.36 -4.19
N HIS A 550 13.02 -22.56 -3.63
CA HIS A 550 11.88 -23.45 -3.85
C HIS A 550 10.81 -23.40 -2.75
N ARG A 551 10.97 -22.52 -1.75
CA ARG A 551 10.01 -22.39 -0.65
C ARG A 551 8.63 -21.92 -1.13
N GLY A 552 7.58 -22.50 -0.54
CA GLY A 552 6.21 -22.02 -0.69
C GLY A 552 5.97 -20.70 0.05
N LYS A 553 4.92 -19.96 -0.32
CA LYS A 553 4.55 -18.73 0.38
C LYS A 553 3.98 -19.04 1.77
N GLN A 554 4.55 -18.41 2.78
CA GLN A 554 4.00 -18.30 4.13
C GLN A 554 3.94 -16.81 4.47
N GLY A 555 2.88 -16.40 5.15
CA GLY A 555 2.58 -14.99 5.38
C GLY A 555 2.75 -14.64 6.84
N TYR A 556 3.24 -13.43 7.10
CA TYR A 556 3.21 -12.80 8.41
C TYR A 556 1.77 -12.48 8.79
N SER A 557 1.18 -13.25 9.69
CA SER A 557 -0.16 -12.93 10.16
C SER A 557 -0.31 -13.26 11.62
N LEU A 558 -0.90 -12.33 12.36
CA LEU A 558 -1.35 -12.60 13.71
C LEU A 558 -2.46 -13.65 13.71
N PRO A 559 -2.52 -14.51 14.75
CA PRO A 559 -3.62 -15.42 14.96
C PRO A 559 -4.88 -14.69 15.47
N VAL A 560 -5.44 -13.74 14.70
CA VAL A 560 -6.57 -12.91 15.15
C VAL A 560 -7.78 -13.72 15.61
N LYS A 561 -8.02 -14.89 15.01
CA LYS A 561 -9.04 -15.84 15.50
C LYS A 561 -8.83 -16.21 16.99
N HIS A 562 -7.60 -16.40 17.43
CA HIS A 562 -7.28 -16.71 18.82
C HIS A 562 -7.37 -15.46 19.70
N LEU A 563 -6.91 -14.32 19.20
CA LEU A 563 -6.97 -13.04 19.91
C LEU A 563 -8.42 -12.59 20.22
N LEU A 564 -9.33 -12.67 19.23
CA LEU A 564 -10.74 -12.28 19.41
C LEU A 564 -11.53 -13.22 20.35
N ARG A 565 -11.05 -14.45 20.53
CA ARG A 565 -11.67 -15.44 21.45
C ARG A 565 -11.07 -15.36 22.85
N GLY A 566 -9.84 -14.88 22.97
CA GLY A 566 -9.10 -14.73 24.22
C GLY A 566 -8.95 -13.26 24.60
N GLU A 567 -7.73 -12.74 24.44
CA GLU A 567 -7.26 -11.46 24.97
C GLU A 567 -8.13 -10.26 24.58
N LEU A 568 -8.57 -10.20 23.32
CA LEU A 568 -9.38 -9.10 22.79
C LEU A 568 -10.88 -9.32 22.94
N LYS A 569 -11.34 -10.47 23.47
CA LYS A 569 -12.77 -10.82 23.52
C LYS A 569 -13.59 -9.77 24.26
N ARG A 570 -13.19 -9.43 25.49
CA ARG A 570 -13.92 -8.47 26.33
C ARG A 570 -13.96 -7.10 25.66
N TYR A 571 -12.81 -6.66 25.14
CA TYR A 571 -12.69 -5.39 24.45
C TYR A 571 -13.58 -5.34 23.20
N MET A 572 -13.54 -6.35 22.34
CA MET A 572 -14.39 -6.48 21.16
C MET A 572 -15.89 -6.36 21.51
N VAL A 573 -16.34 -7.11 22.52
CA VAL A 573 -17.76 -7.13 22.92
C VAL A 573 -18.21 -5.75 23.37
N THR A 574 -17.45 -5.10 24.26
CA THR A 574 -17.77 -3.77 24.78
C THR A 574 -17.73 -2.73 23.65
N LEU A 575 -16.64 -2.69 22.89
CA LEU A 575 -16.43 -1.73 21.81
C LEU A 575 -17.56 -1.79 20.75
N LEU A 576 -17.89 -3.00 20.26
CA LEU A 576 -18.90 -3.15 19.21
C LEU A 576 -20.31 -2.86 19.72
N ASN A 577 -20.61 -3.16 20.99
CA ASN A 577 -21.89 -2.81 21.57
C ASN A 577 -22.01 -1.32 21.90
N ASP A 578 -20.94 -0.61 22.24
CA ASP A 578 -21.03 0.79 22.65
C ASP A 578 -20.78 1.79 21.50
N SER A 579 -20.31 1.31 20.35
CA SER A 579 -19.96 2.17 19.21
C SER A 579 -21.20 2.73 18.49
N ALA A 580 -21.27 4.07 18.41
CA ALA A 580 -22.33 4.78 17.69
C ALA A 580 -22.38 4.40 16.20
N VAL A 581 -21.24 4.39 15.51
CA VAL A 581 -21.18 4.06 14.08
C VAL A 581 -21.68 2.64 13.79
N ILE A 582 -21.43 1.68 14.69
CA ILE A 582 -21.93 0.31 14.54
C ILE A 582 -23.44 0.28 14.73
N ARG A 583 -23.96 0.93 15.78
CA ARG A 583 -25.41 0.97 16.08
C ARG A 583 -26.23 1.67 14.99
N GLU A 584 -25.69 2.71 14.38
CA GLU A 584 -26.37 3.48 13.34
C GLU A 584 -26.41 2.75 11.99
N ASN A 585 -25.34 2.03 11.65
CA ASN A 585 -25.16 1.48 10.30
C ASN A 585 -25.37 -0.04 10.20
N MET A 586 -25.35 -0.77 11.33
CA MET A 586 -25.45 -2.24 11.38
C MET A 586 -26.65 -2.72 12.22
N ASP A 587 -27.18 -3.93 11.97
CA ASP A 587 -28.12 -4.59 12.89
C ASP A 587 -27.34 -5.18 14.08
N ILE A 588 -27.43 -4.50 15.22
CA ILE A 588 -26.72 -4.88 16.45
C ILE A 588 -27.07 -6.29 16.95
N ARG A 589 -28.29 -6.79 16.71
CA ARG A 589 -28.67 -8.16 17.11
C ARG A 589 -27.92 -9.18 16.26
N TYR A 590 -27.74 -8.88 14.98
CA TYR A 590 -26.95 -9.72 14.10
C TYR A 590 -25.46 -9.67 14.44
N VAL A 591 -24.90 -8.50 14.74
CA VAL A 591 -23.52 -8.36 15.23
C VAL A 591 -23.29 -9.20 16.51
N ASN A 592 -24.22 -9.13 17.47
CA ASN A 592 -24.12 -9.93 18.70
C ASN A 592 -24.20 -11.45 18.44
N ARG A 593 -24.99 -11.89 17.45
CA ARG A 593 -24.98 -13.29 17.00
C ARG A 593 -23.62 -13.68 16.43
N LEU A 594 -23.00 -12.85 15.59
CA LEU A 594 -21.66 -13.14 15.05
C LEU A 594 -20.62 -13.28 16.16
N ILE A 595 -20.68 -12.41 17.18
CA ILE A 595 -19.82 -12.49 18.36
C ILE A 595 -20.01 -13.82 19.10
N GLU A 596 -21.26 -14.20 19.38
CA GLU A 596 -21.59 -15.44 20.10
C GLU A 596 -21.13 -16.68 19.34
N GLU A 597 -21.44 -16.77 18.05
CA GLU A 597 -21.04 -17.89 17.19
C GLU A 597 -19.52 -18.00 17.05
N HIS A 598 -18.81 -16.87 17.00
CA HIS A 598 -17.35 -16.84 16.94
C HIS A 598 -16.72 -17.31 18.26
N CYS A 599 -17.22 -16.81 19.39
CA CYS A 599 -16.69 -17.11 20.72
C CYS A 599 -17.01 -18.54 21.18
N SER A 600 -18.17 -19.08 20.80
CA SER A 600 -18.57 -20.47 21.07
C SER A 600 -17.93 -21.49 20.10
N MET A 601 -17.11 -21.01 19.16
CA MET A 601 -16.48 -21.82 18.11
C MET A 601 -17.46 -22.52 17.15
N LYS A 602 -18.72 -22.09 17.10
CA LYS A 602 -19.72 -22.60 16.16
C LYS A 602 -19.41 -22.22 14.71
N GLN A 603 -18.94 -20.99 14.48
CA GLN A 603 -18.48 -20.51 13.17
C GLN A 603 -17.27 -19.56 13.31
N ASN A 604 -16.53 -19.32 12.24
CA ASN A 604 -15.40 -18.39 12.25
C ASN A 604 -15.75 -17.05 11.58
N HIS A 605 -16.16 -16.07 12.39
CA HIS A 605 -16.44 -14.70 11.95
C HIS A 605 -15.29 -13.69 12.15
N ASN A 606 -14.03 -14.14 12.17
CA ASN A 606 -12.89 -13.27 12.51
C ASN A 606 -12.75 -12.05 11.58
N HIS A 607 -12.91 -12.22 10.26
CA HIS A 607 -12.76 -11.14 9.27
C HIS A 607 -13.73 -10.00 9.53
N VAL A 608 -15.05 -10.30 9.56
CA VAL A 608 -16.08 -9.28 9.78
C VAL A 608 -15.99 -8.65 11.17
N LEU A 609 -15.77 -9.44 12.23
CA LEU A 609 -15.66 -8.90 13.59
C LEU A 609 -14.44 -7.99 13.75
N TRP A 610 -13.30 -8.39 13.19
CA TRP A 610 -12.11 -7.56 13.16
C TRP A 610 -12.34 -6.29 12.34
N ALA A 611 -12.99 -6.39 11.19
CA ALA A 611 -13.31 -5.22 10.36
C ALA A 611 -14.19 -4.20 11.10
N LEU A 612 -15.23 -4.67 11.80
CA LEU A 612 -16.10 -3.82 12.61
C LEU A 612 -15.36 -3.20 13.81
N MET A 613 -14.45 -3.93 14.46
CA MET A 613 -13.64 -3.36 15.53
C MET A 613 -12.78 -2.19 15.03
N ASN A 614 -12.12 -2.37 13.89
CA ASN A 614 -11.28 -1.31 13.31
C ASN A 614 -12.13 -0.07 12.97
N VAL A 615 -13.34 -0.24 12.43
CA VAL A 615 -14.30 0.86 12.17
C VAL A 615 -14.70 1.56 13.46
N ALA A 616 -15.04 0.81 14.51
CA ALA A 616 -15.46 1.39 15.79
C ALA A 616 -14.33 2.19 16.45
N ILE A 617 -13.10 1.67 16.47
CA ILE A 617 -11.92 2.35 17.01
C ILE A 617 -11.64 3.63 16.22
N TRP A 618 -11.57 3.51 14.90
CA TRP A 618 -11.30 4.63 14.01
C TRP A 618 -12.35 5.74 14.17
N HIS A 619 -13.63 5.39 14.16
CA HIS A 619 -14.71 6.37 14.31
C HIS A 619 -14.61 7.10 15.66
N ASN A 620 -14.38 6.36 16.76
CA ASN A 620 -14.22 6.96 18.08
C ASN A 620 -13.03 7.92 18.17
N ARG A 621 -12.01 7.75 17.32
CA ARG A 621 -10.80 8.57 17.33
C ARG A 621 -10.93 9.83 16.48
N PHE A 622 -11.72 9.80 15.42
CA PHE A 622 -11.80 10.87 14.43
C PHE A 622 -13.12 11.64 14.46
N PHE A 623 -14.22 11.07 14.95
CA PHE A 623 -15.55 11.70 14.95
C PHE A 623 -16.02 12.18 16.32
N ASN A 624 -15.41 11.64 17.38
CA ASN A 624 -15.59 12.10 18.76
C ASN A 624 -14.36 12.90 19.19
#